data_AF-A0A815RXT0-F1
#
_entry.id   AF-A0A815RXT0-F1
#
_cell.length_a   1.000
_cell.length_b   1.000
_cell.length_c   1.000
_cell.angle_alpha   90.00
_cell.angle_beta   90.00
_cell.angle_gamma   90.00
#
_symmetry.space_group_name_H-M   'P 1'
#
loop_
_entity.id
_entity.type
_entity.pdbx_description
1 polymer ?
#
loop_
_entity_poly.entity_id
_entity_poly.type
_entity_poly.pdbx_seq_one_letter_code
_entity_poly.pdbx_strand_id
1 'polypeptide(L)'
;APVYGATKAGIHSFTMSLRFNLTSENSSVQVYEILPPKVKTNLDPNSNIGEDLNEFVQHAFTGLVNGQQEIGMKMSDTARKATRSEIDETFQKMDAVYKQMLSQ
;
A
#
# COMPACT_ATOMS: atom_id res chain seq x y z
N ALA A 1 3.18 -9.83 9.05
CA ALA A 1 2.60 -11.20 9.03
C ALA A 1 2.40 -11.66 7.59
N PRO A 2 2.75 -12.91 7.24
CA PRO A 2 2.75 -13.40 5.86
C PRO A 2 1.35 -13.41 5.21
N VAL A 3 0.32 -13.82 5.96
CA VAL A 3 -1.08 -13.88 5.46
C VAL A 3 -1.58 -12.49 5.06
N TYR A 4 -1.40 -11.50 5.94
CA TYR A 4 -1.82 -10.12 5.66
C TYR A 4 -1.18 -9.58 4.36
N GLY A 5 0.13 -9.78 4.19
CA GLY A 5 0.85 -9.35 2.99
C GLY A 5 0.34 -10.05 1.73
N ALA A 6 0.17 -11.37 1.78
CA ALA A 6 -0.37 -12.15 0.67
C ALA A 6 -1.78 -11.70 0.27
N THR A 7 -2.65 -11.44 1.25
CA THR A 7 -4.02 -10.93 0.98
C THR A 7 -3.99 -9.56 0.30
N LYS A 8 -3.16 -8.62 0.78
CA LYS A 8 -3.05 -7.29 0.16
C LYS A 8 -2.49 -7.36 -1.27
N ALA A 9 -1.49 -8.21 -1.52
CA ALA A 9 -0.97 -8.45 -2.86
C ALA A 9 -2.01 -9.09 -3.80
N GLY A 10 -2.80 -10.04 -3.29
CA GLY A 10 -3.91 -10.64 -4.04
C GLY A 10 -5.00 -9.64 -4.41
N ILE A 11 -5.37 -8.75 -3.48
CA ILE A 11 -6.32 -7.66 -3.74
C ILE A 11 -5.77 -6.70 -4.81
N HIS A 12 -4.50 -6.32 -4.75
CA HIS A 12 -3.88 -5.46 -5.77
C HIS A 12 -3.92 -6.11 -7.18
N SER A 13 -3.58 -7.39 -7.29
CA SER A 13 -3.71 -8.12 -8.56
C SER A 13 -5.17 -8.14 -9.05
N PHE A 14 -6.12 -8.32 -8.14
CA PHE A 14 -7.55 -8.35 -8.47
C PHE A 14 -8.05 -6.99 -8.97
N THR A 15 -7.70 -5.88 -8.32
CA THR A 15 -8.13 -4.53 -8.72
C THR A 15 -7.55 -4.12 -10.07
N MET A 16 -6.30 -4.53 -10.38
CA MET A 16 -5.70 -4.34 -11.70
C MET A 16 -6.49 -5.07 -12.80
N SER A 17 -6.77 -6.37 -12.61
CA SER A 17 -7.55 -7.15 -13.58
C SER A 17 -8.98 -6.63 -13.72
N LEU A 18 -9.62 -6.23 -12.62
CA LEU A 18 -10.97 -5.68 -12.64
C LEU A 18 -11.06 -4.38 -13.44
N ARG A 19 -10.10 -3.45 -13.27
CA ARG A 19 -10.01 -2.23 -14.08
C ARG A 19 -9.94 -2.54 -15.57
N PHE A 20 -9.10 -3.50 -15.95
CA PHE A 20 -8.95 -3.91 -17.35
C PHE A 20 -10.27 -4.45 -17.92
N ASN A 21 -10.92 -5.38 -17.20
CA ASN A 21 -12.18 -5.98 -17.64
C ASN A 21 -13.29 -4.94 -17.80
N LEU A 22 -13.50 -4.07 -16.80
CA LEU A 22 -14.53 -3.02 -16.87
C LEU A 22 -14.30 -2.04 -18.03
N THR A 23 -13.05 -1.69 -18.30
CA THR A 23 -12.69 -0.86 -19.45
C THR A 23 -13.01 -1.58 -20.77
N SER A 24 -12.69 -2.88 -20.86
CA SER A 24 -12.97 -3.69 -22.06
C SER A 24 -14.47 -3.84 -22.35
N GLU A 25 -15.31 -3.78 -21.33
CA GLU A 25 -16.77 -3.85 -21.42
C GLU A 25 -17.44 -2.47 -21.62
N ASN A 26 -16.67 -1.38 -21.81
CA ASN A 26 -17.17 0.00 -21.87
C ASN A 26 -18.02 0.40 -20.64
N SER A 27 -17.72 -0.14 -19.47
CA SER A 27 -18.41 0.20 -18.23
C SER A 27 -18.07 1.61 -17.76
N SER A 28 -19.03 2.30 -17.15
CA SER A 28 -18.81 3.61 -16.51
C SER A 28 -18.25 3.51 -15.08
N VAL A 29 -18.08 2.29 -14.55
CA VAL A 29 -17.57 2.05 -13.20
C VAL A 29 -16.05 2.24 -13.16
N GLN A 30 -15.58 3.08 -12.24
CA GLN A 30 -14.16 3.33 -12.02
C GLN A 30 -13.69 2.60 -10.75
N VAL A 31 -12.51 2.00 -10.82
CA VAL A 31 -11.90 1.28 -9.69
C VAL A 31 -10.63 1.99 -9.29
N TYR A 32 -10.56 2.33 -8.00
CA TYR A 32 -9.46 3.04 -7.36
C TYR A 32 -8.92 2.19 -6.22
N GLU A 33 -7.60 2.16 -6.05
CA GLU A 33 -6.93 1.48 -4.95
C GLU A 33 -6.14 2.47 -4.09
N ILE A 34 -6.43 2.49 -2.80
CA ILE A 34 -5.74 3.34 -1.82
C ILE A 34 -4.83 2.46 -0.98
N LEU A 35 -3.53 2.77 -0.99
CA LEU A 35 -2.48 2.01 -0.35
C LEU A 35 -1.91 2.82 0.82
N PRO A 36 -2.47 2.72 2.03
CA PRO A 36 -1.98 3.48 3.17
C PRO A 36 -0.59 3.01 3.62
N PRO A 37 0.30 3.92 4.07
CA PRO A 37 1.41 3.56 4.95
C PRO A 37 0.85 3.20 6.33
N LYS A 38 1.72 3.07 7.35
CA LYS A 38 1.24 3.00 8.73
C LYS A 38 0.58 4.35 9.08
N VAL A 39 -0.70 4.35 9.47
CA VAL A 39 -1.47 5.56 9.85
C VAL A 39 -1.89 5.45 11.31
N LYS A 40 -1.84 6.56 12.04
CA LYS A 40 -2.28 6.67 13.45
C LYS A 40 -3.80 6.54 13.52
N THR A 41 -4.28 5.32 13.75
CA THR A 41 -5.69 4.98 13.89
C THR A 41 -5.90 4.13 15.14
N ASN A 42 -7.15 3.96 15.56
CA ASN A 42 -7.51 3.09 16.68
C ASN A 42 -7.40 1.59 16.34
N LEU A 43 -6.96 1.22 15.12
CA LEU A 43 -6.75 -0.18 14.71
C LEU A 43 -5.57 -0.83 15.46
N ASP A 44 -4.56 -0.03 15.78
CA ASP A 44 -3.45 -0.43 16.65
C ASP A 44 -3.39 0.57 17.81
N PRO A 45 -4.23 0.37 18.86
CA PRO A 45 -4.43 1.36 19.92
C PRO A 45 -3.17 1.66 20.74
N ASN A 46 -2.12 0.85 20.60
CA ASN A 46 -0.85 1.01 21.31
C ASN A 46 0.23 1.68 20.44
N SER A 47 -0.06 1.96 19.17
CA SER A 47 0.92 2.50 18.24
C SER A 47 0.73 4.00 17.98
N ASN A 48 1.57 4.81 18.61
CA ASN A 48 1.74 6.23 18.26
C ASN A 48 2.64 6.45 17.02
N ILE A 49 3.04 5.38 16.34
CA ILE A 49 3.93 5.41 15.19
C ILE A 49 3.09 5.37 13.90
N GLY A 50 3.37 6.29 12.98
CA GLY A 50 2.72 6.35 11.68
C GLY A 50 2.44 7.78 11.24
N GLU A 51 1.75 7.88 10.13
CA GLU A 51 1.28 9.13 9.52
C GLU A 51 0.02 9.63 10.20
N ASP A 52 -0.21 10.94 10.15
CA ASP A 52 -1.44 11.53 10.68
C ASP A 52 -2.66 11.08 9.86
N LEU A 53 -3.78 10.83 10.55
CA LEU A 53 -5.00 10.35 9.90
C LEU A 53 -5.62 11.40 8.98
N ASN A 54 -5.69 12.66 9.41
CA ASN A 54 -6.30 13.72 8.61
C ASN A 54 -5.42 14.04 7.40
N GLU A 55 -4.10 14.04 7.57
CA GLU A 55 -3.16 14.19 6.44
C GLU A 55 -3.33 13.06 5.42
N PHE A 56 -3.42 11.80 5.89
CA PHE A 56 -3.64 10.66 5.00
C PHE A 56 -4.98 10.74 4.26
N VAL A 57 -6.06 11.08 4.96
CA VAL A 57 -7.39 11.25 4.35
C VAL A 57 -7.35 12.35 3.30
N GLN A 58 -6.79 13.51 3.61
CA GLN A 58 -6.67 14.61 2.66
C GLN A 58 -5.88 14.19 1.41
N HIS A 59 -4.74 13.51 1.59
CA HIS A 59 -3.93 12.99 0.48
C HIS A 59 -4.71 11.99 -0.38
N ALA A 60 -5.41 11.05 0.25
CA ALA A 60 -6.21 10.04 -0.45
C ALA A 60 -7.32 10.67 -1.29
N PHE A 61 -8.08 11.62 -0.72
CA PHE A 61 -9.14 12.31 -1.43
C PHE A 61 -8.62 13.19 -2.57
N THR A 62 -7.48 13.86 -2.40
CA THR A 62 -6.84 14.60 -3.49
C THR A 62 -6.47 13.66 -4.64
N GLY A 63 -5.94 12.47 -4.36
CA GLY A 63 -5.65 11.49 -5.41
C GLY A 63 -6.90 11.00 -6.15
N LEU A 64 -7.99 10.75 -5.42
CA LEU A 64 -9.28 10.36 -6.00
C LEU A 64 -9.83 11.44 -6.94
N VAL A 65 -9.86 12.70 -6.50
CA VAL A 65 -10.34 13.83 -7.32
C VAL A 65 -9.50 14.00 -8.59
N ASN A 66 -8.21 13.72 -8.51
CA ASN A 66 -7.28 13.79 -9.64
C ASN A 66 -7.32 12.56 -10.57
N GLY A 67 -8.20 11.59 -10.33
CA GLY A 67 -8.33 10.39 -11.16
C GLY A 67 -7.14 9.42 -11.04
N GLN A 68 -6.39 9.47 -9.94
CA GLN A 68 -5.25 8.56 -9.73
C GLN A 68 -5.75 7.17 -9.34
N GLN A 69 -5.65 6.20 -10.24
CA GLN A 69 -6.17 4.83 -10.01
C GLN A 69 -5.50 4.10 -8.82
N GLU A 70 -4.26 4.44 -8.48
CA GLU A 70 -3.51 3.87 -7.36
C GLU A 70 -2.88 4.99 -6.53
N ILE A 71 -3.25 5.06 -5.25
CA ILE A 71 -2.96 6.18 -4.36
C ILE A 71 -2.17 5.67 -3.16
N GLY A 72 -0.84 5.80 -3.23
CA GLY A 72 0.06 5.55 -2.10
C GLY A 72 0.48 6.85 -1.41
N MET A 73 1.06 6.74 -0.22
CA MET A 73 1.67 7.87 0.50
C MET A 73 3.01 7.46 1.12
N LYS A 74 4.06 8.24 0.85
CA LYS A 74 5.44 7.97 1.32
C LYS A 74 5.88 6.54 0.98
N MET A 75 6.29 5.75 1.98
CA MET A 75 6.80 4.40 1.79
C MET A 75 5.84 3.48 1.04
N SER A 76 4.51 3.62 1.19
CA SER A 76 3.57 2.79 0.44
C SER A 76 3.51 3.14 -1.05
N ASP A 77 3.76 4.42 -1.41
CA ASP A 77 3.85 4.83 -2.82
C ASP A 77 5.15 4.35 -3.47
N THR A 78 6.26 4.33 -2.71
CA THR A 78 7.50 3.71 -3.18
C THR A 78 7.34 2.20 -3.34
N ALA A 79 6.81 1.52 -2.31
CA ALA A 79 6.72 0.06 -2.29
C ALA A 79 5.83 -0.51 -3.41
N ARG A 80 4.71 0.15 -3.76
CA ARG A 80 3.84 -0.33 -4.84
C ARG A 80 4.49 -0.25 -6.23
N LYS A 81 5.46 0.66 -6.41
CA LYS A 81 6.18 0.89 -7.67
C LYS A 81 7.48 0.10 -7.76
N ALA A 82 7.87 -0.55 -6.67
CA ALA A 82 9.14 -1.25 -6.58
C ALA A 82 9.18 -2.41 -7.58
N THR A 83 10.28 -2.48 -8.31
CA THR A 83 10.65 -3.61 -9.14
C THR A 83 10.89 -4.85 -8.28
N ARG A 84 10.92 -6.02 -8.93
CA ARG A 84 11.24 -7.27 -8.24
C ARG A 84 12.59 -7.20 -7.51
N SER A 85 13.61 -6.62 -8.14
CA SER A 85 14.95 -6.47 -7.56
C SER A 85 14.92 -5.58 -6.32
N GLU A 86 14.25 -4.42 -6.39
CA GLU A 86 14.13 -3.51 -5.25
C GLU A 86 13.38 -4.14 -4.06
N ILE A 87 12.38 -4.99 -4.35
CA ILE A 87 11.68 -5.76 -3.32
C ILE A 87 12.64 -6.76 -2.67
N ASP A 88 13.37 -7.55 -3.45
CA ASP A 88 14.31 -8.56 -2.93
C ASP A 88 15.42 -7.88 -2.07
N GLU A 89 15.96 -6.73 -2.51
CA GLU A 89 16.89 -5.92 -1.72
C GLU A 89 16.28 -5.41 -0.41
N THR A 90 15.02 -4.98 -0.44
CA THR A 90 14.30 -4.52 0.75
C THR A 90 14.16 -5.64 1.77
N PHE A 91 13.83 -6.86 1.33
CA PHE A 91 13.76 -8.03 2.21
C PHE A 91 15.12 -8.37 2.83
N GLN A 92 16.21 -8.29 2.07
CA GLN A 92 17.56 -8.51 2.60
C GLN A 92 17.93 -7.49 3.69
N LYS A 93 17.61 -6.21 3.47
CA LYS A 93 17.83 -5.15 4.47
C LYS A 93 16.99 -5.40 5.74
N MET A 94 15.73 -5.80 5.59
CA MET A 94 14.85 -6.12 6.72
C MET A 94 15.36 -7.33 7.52
N ASP A 95 15.84 -8.38 6.86
CA ASP A 95 16.44 -9.55 7.51
C ASP A 95 17.68 -9.17 8.33
N ALA A 96 18.55 -8.32 7.77
CA ALA A 96 19.72 -7.82 8.48
C ALA A 96 19.35 -7.03 9.76
N VAL A 97 18.37 -6.12 9.65
CA VAL A 97 17.86 -5.34 10.79
C VAL A 97 17.24 -6.24 11.86
N TYR A 98 16.44 -7.22 11.44
CA TYR A 98 15.80 -8.18 12.36
C TYR A 98 16.83 -9.01 13.13
N LYS A 99 17.87 -9.51 12.45
CA LYS A 99 18.99 -10.23 13.09
C LYS A 99 19.73 -9.36 14.11
N GLN A 100 19.95 -8.08 13.80
CA GLN A 100 20.58 -7.14 14.74
C GLN A 100 19.72 -6.91 15.99
N MET A 101 18.39 -6.79 15.85
CA MET A 101 17.48 -6.63 16.99
C MET A 101 17.46 -7.85 17.91
N LEU A 102 17.54 -9.07 17.36
CA LEU A 102 17.58 -10.30 18.15
C LEU A 102 18.91 -10.55 18.87
N SER A 103 19.97 -9.83 18.47
CA SER A 103 21.30 -9.94 19.07
C SER A 103 21.55 -9.01 20.26
N GLN A 104 20.54 -8.21 20.64
CA GLN A 104 20.52 -7.33 21.82
C GLN A 104 19.63 -7.92 22.91
#